data_AF-A0A8B8TNI6-F1
#
_entry.id   AF-A0A8B8TNI6-F1
#
_cell.length_a   1.000
_cell.length_b   1.000
_cell.length_c   1.000
_cell.angle_alpha   90.00
_cell.angle_beta   90.00
_cell.angle_gamma   90.00
#
_symmetry.space_group_name_H-M   'P 1'
#
loop_
_entity.id
_entity.type
_entity.pdbx_description
1 polymer ?
#
loop_
_entity_poly.entity_id
_entity_poly.type
_entity_poly.pdbx_seq_one_letter_code
_entity_poly.pdbx_strand_id
1 'polypeptide(L)'
;MTEHNTGVYSKPSLSALRSPVVTSGGNVTLRCGSWQGFDRFILTKEGEDKPSGALDAQPQPSGQTQALFPVGPVPPSPRWTFRCYGCYRSKRQVWSAPSDPLELLVSGVSGKPSLLTPQGPVVALGQNLTLQCRSDVGYERYALFKEGEQDLLQRPGRQPQAGLSQADFPRGLVIRSDGGRYRCYGGHNLSSEWSAPSDPLDILVAGWLRDTPSLSVQPGPTVASGENVTLLCQSSTWRDTFLLSKEGAAHPPLRLRSKFQGGQYRAEFSLSPVTAAHRGTYRCYSSLNSDPYLLSLPSDPLELLVSGGPENQLLPPMESGPQTGLKSYLNVLIGVSAAFILLLLLLLLILWRHSRCRKSGAADPEPKNRGLQSSSSPAADAQDQNLYAAENDTQPAEGVQLDHQAAASEAPQDVTYAQLNHSTLRRETTAAPPSQSGEPPAEPSVYATLAIH
;
A
#
# COMPACT_ATOMS: atom_id res chain seq x y z
N MET A 1 -38.13 6.50 2.91
CA MET A 1 -37.16 6.50 1.79
C MET A 1 -37.31 7.83 1.09
N THR A 2 -36.48 8.82 1.42
CA THR A 2 -36.51 10.12 0.73
C THR A 2 -35.67 10.00 -0.54
N GLU A 3 -36.34 9.97 -1.69
CA GLU A 3 -35.71 10.00 -3.00
C GLU A 3 -35.04 11.36 -3.19
N HIS A 4 -33.70 11.39 -3.20
CA HIS A 4 -32.93 12.57 -3.53
C HIS A 4 -32.67 12.59 -5.03
N ASN A 5 -33.03 13.68 -5.71
CA ASN A 5 -32.82 13.79 -7.14
C ASN A 5 -31.33 14.16 -7.38
N THR A 6 -30.51 13.15 -7.66
CA THR A 6 -29.05 13.28 -7.84
C THR A 6 -28.68 13.42 -9.32
N GLY A 7 -27.53 14.05 -9.62
CA GLY A 7 -26.97 14.06 -10.98
C GLY A 7 -27.40 15.23 -11.88
N VAL A 8 -28.07 16.24 -11.32
CA VAL A 8 -28.53 17.44 -12.06
C VAL A 8 -27.39 18.44 -12.29
N TYR A 9 -26.42 18.48 -11.37
CA TYR A 9 -25.30 19.42 -11.39
C TYR A 9 -23.95 18.70 -11.50
N SER A 10 -22.88 19.41 -11.89
CA SER A 10 -21.56 18.80 -12.08
C SER A 10 -20.98 18.32 -10.75
N LYS A 11 -20.23 17.21 -10.80
CA LYS A 11 -19.68 16.61 -9.59
C LYS A 11 -18.63 17.51 -8.93
N PRO A 12 -18.63 17.63 -7.59
CA PRO A 12 -17.55 18.27 -6.87
C PRO A 12 -16.31 17.36 -6.80
N SER A 13 -15.19 17.90 -6.34
CA SER A 13 -13.95 17.17 -6.06
C SER A 13 -13.80 16.93 -4.56
N LEU A 14 -13.51 15.69 -4.16
CA LEU A 14 -13.27 15.29 -2.77
C LEU A 14 -11.79 14.90 -2.59
N SER A 15 -11.17 15.35 -1.50
CA SER A 15 -9.76 15.07 -1.18
C SER A 15 -9.54 15.11 0.33
N ALA A 16 -8.58 14.35 0.85
CA ALA A 16 -8.07 14.53 2.19
C ALA A 16 -7.04 15.68 2.20
N LEU A 17 -7.17 16.62 3.14
CA LEU A 17 -6.30 17.82 3.19
C LEU A 17 -4.82 17.53 3.41
N ARG A 18 -4.49 16.43 4.11
CA ARG A 18 -3.11 16.04 4.42
C ARG A 18 -2.75 14.71 3.79
N SER A 19 -3.51 13.68 4.15
CA SER A 19 -3.27 12.30 3.72
C SER A 19 -4.58 11.51 3.84
N PRO A 20 -4.91 10.65 2.86
CA PRO A 20 -5.99 9.67 2.99
C PRO A 20 -5.61 8.52 3.93
N VAL A 21 -4.33 8.37 4.26
CA VAL A 21 -3.85 7.44 5.29
C VAL A 21 -3.91 8.10 6.66
N VAL A 22 -4.62 7.48 7.60
CA VAL A 22 -4.86 7.97 8.97
C VAL A 22 -4.45 6.88 9.96
N THR A 23 -3.78 7.25 11.05
CA THR A 23 -3.51 6.30 12.14
C THR A 23 -4.81 5.91 12.85
N SER A 24 -4.91 4.67 13.32
CA SER A 24 -6.07 4.18 14.09
C SER A 24 -6.43 5.14 15.24
N GLY A 25 -7.70 5.57 15.30
CA GLY A 25 -8.20 6.55 16.27
C GLY A 25 -7.84 8.02 15.98
N GLY A 26 -7.10 8.27 14.90
CA GLY A 26 -6.75 9.61 14.44
C GLY A 26 -7.93 10.33 13.76
N ASN A 27 -7.68 11.60 13.41
CA ASN A 27 -8.64 12.46 12.73
C ASN A 27 -8.09 12.89 11.37
N VAL A 28 -8.98 13.06 10.40
CA VAL A 28 -8.67 13.62 9.09
C VAL A 28 -9.66 14.72 8.74
N THR A 29 -9.28 15.63 7.85
CA THR A 29 -10.19 16.61 7.30
C THR A 29 -10.35 16.37 5.83
N LEU A 30 -11.59 16.14 5.40
CA LEU A 30 -11.93 15.97 4.00
C LEU A 30 -12.37 17.32 3.43
N ARG A 31 -11.75 17.73 2.34
CA ARG A 31 -12.11 18.91 1.57
C ARG A 31 -12.96 18.49 0.39
N CYS A 32 -14.15 19.05 0.33
CA CYS A 32 -14.99 18.98 -0.85
C CYS A 32 -15.09 20.36 -1.50
N GLY A 33 -14.86 20.47 -2.80
CA GLY A 33 -14.90 21.76 -3.49
C GLY A 33 -15.45 21.67 -4.91
N SER A 34 -15.99 22.79 -5.38
CA SER A 34 -16.52 22.94 -6.74
C SER A 34 -16.43 24.38 -7.24
N TRP A 35 -16.23 24.51 -8.55
CA TRP A 35 -16.32 25.79 -9.27
C TRP A 35 -17.76 26.23 -9.51
N GLN A 36 -18.73 25.33 -9.34
CA GLN A 36 -20.16 25.60 -9.59
C GLN A 36 -20.83 26.49 -8.52
N GLY A 37 -20.08 26.95 -7.53
CA GLY A 37 -20.57 27.93 -6.55
C GLY A 37 -21.71 27.41 -5.67
N PHE A 38 -21.64 26.16 -5.22
CA PHE A 38 -22.69 25.60 -4.36
C PHE A 38 -22.73 26.32 -3.01
N ASP A 39 -23.93 26.48 -2.44
CA ASP A 39 -24.09 27.10 -1.11
C ASP A 39 -23.78 26.14 0.04
N ARG A 40 -23.85 24.83 -0.22
CA ARG A 40 -23.68 23.79 0.78
C ARG A 40 -23.12 22.52 0.14
N PHE A 41 -22.28 21.84 0.89
CA PHE A 41 -21.76 20.52 0.55
C PHE A 41 -22.29 19.48 1.54
N ILE A 42 -22.48 18.25 1.06
CA ILE A 42 -22.93 17.10 1.83
C ILE A 42 -21.87 16.01 1.70
N LEU A 43 -21.41 15.50 2.83
CA LEU A 43 -20.51 14.36 2.90
C LEU A 43 -21.31 13.11 3.28
N THR A 44 -21.11 12.04 2.53
CA THR A 44 -21.72 10.73 2.79
C THR A 44 -20.61 9.71 2.94
N LYS A 45 -20.86 8.73 3.81
CA LYS A 45 -20.03 7.55 4.00
C LYS A 45 -20.75 6.35 3.43
N GLU A 46 -20.05 5.55 2.63
CA GLU A 46 -20.64 4.39 1.98
C GLU A 46 -21.10 3.34 3.01
N GLY A 47 -22.30 2.80 2.79
CA GLY A 47 -22.95 1.87 3.73
C GLY A 47 -23.63 2.53 4.93
N GLU A 48 -23.84 3.85 4.91
CA GLU A 48 -24.68 4.58 5.86
C GLU A 48 -25.85 5.27 5.13
N ASP A 49 -27.07 5.12 5.67
CA ASP A 49 -28.28 5.71 5.06
C ASP A 49 -28.40 7.22 5.27
N LYS A 50 -27.69 7.76 6.26
CA LYS A 50 -27.69 9.17 6.61
C LYS A 50 -26.37 9.83 6.20
N PRO A 51 -26.39 11.07 5.69
CA PRO A 51 -25.17 11.79 5.41
C PRO A 51 -24.38 12.02 6.71
N SER A 52 -23.05 11.88 6.62
CA SER A 52 -22.14 12.10 7.74
C SER A 52 -22.10 13.56 8.17
N GLY A 53 -22.44 14.48 7.27
CA GLY A 53 -22.62 15.89 7.59
C GLY A 53 -22.98 16.74 6.38
N ALA A 54 -23.52 17.92 6.65
CA ALA A 54 -23.75 18.93 5.62
C ALA A 54 -23.26 20.28 6.14
N LEU A 55 -22.36 20.91 5.39
CA LEU A 55 -21.69 22.15 5.77
C LEU A 55 -21.90 23.22 4.71
N ASP A 56 -22.12 24.45 5.17
CA ASP A 56 -22.22 25.60 4.28
C ASP A 56 -20.87 25.83 3.58
N ALA A 57 -20.95 26.21 2.32
CA ALA A 57 -19.79 26.45 1.50
C ALA A 57 -19.07 27.74 1.92
N GLN A 58 -17.75 27.68 1.89
CA GLN A 58 -16.85 28.79 2.11
C GLN A 58 -16.24 29.22 0.77
N PRO A 59 -16.26 30.51 0.44
CA PRO A 59 -15.61 31.02 -0.77
C PRO A 59 -14.10 30.94 -0.63
N GLN A 60 -13.42 30.62 -1.73
CA GLN A 60 -11.96 30.70 -1.87
C GLN A 60 -11.58 31.93 -2.69
N PRO A 61 -10.39 32.54 -2.46
CA PRO A 61 -9.89 33.63 -3.29
C PRO A 61 -9.76 33.26 -4.78
N SER A 62 -9.63 31.97 -5.08
CA SER A 62 -9.60 31.44 -6.45
C SER A 62 -10.95 31.51 -7.18
N GLY A 63 -12.04 31.84 -6.49
CA GLY A 63 -13.41 31.77 -7.01
C GLY A 63 -14.09 30.41 -6.82
N GLN A 64 -13.38 29.41 -6.31
CA GLN A 64 -13.95 28.11 -5.97
C GLN A 64 -14.75 28.20 -4.65
N THR A 65 -15.77 27.34 -4.50
CA THR A 65 -16.46 27.12 -3.21
C THR A 65 -16.03 25.78 -2.63
N GLN A 66 -15.85 25.70 -1.31
CA GLN A 66 -15.49 24.46 -0.64
C GLN A 66 -16.10 24.31 0.75
N ALA A 67 -16.11 23.10 1.28
CA ALA A 67 -16.36 22.82 2.69
C ALA A 67 -15.30 21.85 3.23
N LEU A 68 -14.96 22.03 4.51
CA LEU A 68 -13.98 21.22 5.23
C LEU A 68 -14.71 20.38 6.29
N PHE A 69 -14.73 19.07 6.08
CA PHE A 69 -15.39 18.11 6.95
C PHE A 69 -14.38 17.45 7.88
N PRO A 70 -14.39 17.73 9.19
CA PRO A 70 -13.62 16.95 10.15
C PRO A 70 -14.24 15.56 10.27
N VAL A 71 -13.43 14.53 10.09
CA VAL A 71 -13.80 13.12 10.23
C VAL A 71 -12.88 12.50 11.28
N GLY A 72 -13.47 12.05 12.39
CA GLY A 72 -12.75 11.31 13.41
C GLY A 72 -13.44 11.32 14.76
N PRO A 73 -13.01 10.43 15.69
CA PRO A 73 -11.92 9.47 15.55
C PRO A 73 -12.23 8.34 14.54
N VAL A 74 -11.21 7.89 13.79
CA VAL A 74 -11.32 6.88 12.71
C VAL A 74 -10.81 5.51 13.20
N PRO A 75 -11.66 4.66 13.80
CA PRO A 75 -11.30 3.27 14.12
C PRO A 75 -11.20 2.41 12.85
N PRO A 76 -10.53 1.25 12.87
CA PRO A 76 -10.51 0.34 11.73
C PRO A 76 -11.93 -0.12 11.36
N SER A 77 -12.34 0.09 10.10
CA SER A 77 -13.65 -0.31 9.58
C SER A 77 -13.58 -0.46 8.06
N PRO A 78 -14.32 -1.39 7.45
CA PRO A 78 -14.33 -1.54 5.99
C PRO A 78 -15.10 -0.40 5.30
N ARG A 79 -15.72 0.51 6.05
CA ARG A 79 -16.68 1.51 5.56
C ARG A 79 -16.11 2.92 5.42
N TRP A 80 -14.80 3.11 5.37
CA TRP A 80 -14.21 4.46 5.26
C TRP A 80 -14.08 4.94 3.82
N THR A 81 -15.14 4.79 3.05
CA THR A 81 -15.24 5.33 1.69
C THR A 81 -16.23 6.49 1.69
N PHE A 82 -15.79 7.66 1.25
CA PHE A 82 -16.58 8.87 1.28
C PHE A 82 -16.90 9.38 -0.12
N ARG A 83 -18.09 9.96 -0.28
CA ARG A 83 -18.49 10.75 -1.46
C ARG A 83 -19.05 12.09 -1.01
N CYS A 84 -18.81 13.11 -1.82
CA CYS A 84 -19.34 14.44 -1.59
C CYS A 84 -20.29 14.88 -2.70
N TYR A 85 -21.28 15.69 -2.30
CA TYR A 85 -22.27 16.31 -3.15
C TYR A 85 -22.36 17.81 -2.86
N GLY A 86 -22.78 18.59 -3.86
CA GLY A 86 -23.13 20.00 -3.71
C GLY A 86 -24.63 20.23 -3.89
N CYS A 87 -25.17 21.23 -3.20
CA CYS A 87 -26.54 21.71 -3.43
C CYS A 87 -26.67 23.22 -3.20
N TYR A 88 -27.70 23.82 -3.77
CA TYR A 88 -28.07 25.21 -3.51
C TYR A 88 -29.06 25.31 -2.35
N ARG A 89 -28.99 26.42 -1.59
CA ARG A 89 -29.88 26.68 -0.44
C ARG A 89 -31.36 26.70 -0.83
N SER A 90 -31.66 27.14 -2.04
CA SER A 90 -33.02 27.19 -2.61
C SER A 90 -33.59 25.80 -2.93
N LYS A 91 -32.76 24.78 -3.17
CA LYS A 91 -33.15 23.43 -3.60
C LYS A 91 -32.37 22.34 -2.86
N ARG A 92 -32.56 22.22 -1.54
CA ARG A 92 -31.79 21.30 -0.66
C ARG A 92 -31.94 19.81 -0.97
N GLN A 93 -33.00 19.40 -1.66
CA GLN A 93 -33.29 18.00 -1.99
C GLN A 93 -32.70 17.58 -3.34
N VAL A 94 -32.16 18.52 -4.12
CA VAL A 94 -31.56 18.28 -5.44
C VAL A 94 -30.05 18.39 -5.30
N TRP A 95 -29.36 17.26 -5.47
CA TRP A 95 -27.92 17.17 -5.27
C TRP A 95 -27.20 17.08 -6.60
N SER A 96 -25.94 17.49 -6.62
CA SER A 96 -25.04 17.26 -7.75
C SER A 96 -24.86 15.78 -8.05
N ALA A 97 -24.17 15.47 -9.15
CA ALA A 97 -23.51 14.18 -9.29
C ALA A 97 -22.53 13.95 -8.11
N PRO A 98 -22.34 12.70 -7.65
CA PRO A 98 -21.35 12.37 -6.63
C PRO A 98 -19.93 12.69 -7.10
N SER A 99 -19.07 13.10 -6.17
CA SER A 99 -17.63 13.08 -6.39
C SER A 99 -17.13 11.65 -6.65
N ASP A 100 -15.92 11.54 -7.18
CA ASP A 100 -15.20 10.27 -7.14
C ASP A 100 -15.03 9.82 -5.67
N PRO A 101 -15.08 8.51 -5.39
CA PRO A 101 -14.97 7.99 -4.03
C PRO A 101 -13.57 8.22 -3.47
N LEU A 102 -13.50 8.59 -2.20
CA LEU A 102 -12.25 8.71 -1.46
C LEU A 102 -12.22 7.66 -0.35
N GLU A 103 -11.31 6.70 -0.47
CA GLU A 103 -11.07 5.67 0.54
C GLU A 103 -10.01 6.12 1.55
N LEU A 104 -10.28 5.94 2.85
CA LEU A 104 -9.28 6.15 3.89
C LEU A 104 -8.63 4.83 4.30
N LEU A 105 -7.30 4.85 4.40
CA LEU A 105 -6.52 3.75 4.93
C LEU A 105 -6.26 3.97 6.42
N VAL A 106 -6.72 3.06 7.26
CA VAL A 106 -6.46 3.11 8.71
C VAL A 106 -5.23 2.29 9.05
N SER A 107 -4.12 2.96 9.35
CA SER A 107 -2.84 2.33 9.70
C SER A 107 -2.77 2.05 11.20
N GLY A 108 -2.41 0.82 11.54
CA GLY A 108 -2.22 0.31 12.89
C GLY A 108 -0.76 0.15 13.28
N VAL A 109 -0.51 -0.73 14.26
CA VAL A 109 0.83 -0.96 14.85
C VAL A 109 1.47 -2.30 14.47
N SER A 110 0.81 -3.09 13.62
CA SER A 110 1.35 -4.38 13.18
C SER A 110 2.66 -4.21 12.41
N GLY A 111 3.50 -5.26 12.38
CA GLY A 111 4.86 -5.23 11.82
C GLY A 111 4.92 -4.59 10.44
N LYS A 112 5.80 -3.57 10.29
CA LYS A 112 5.91 -2.82 9.04
C LYS A 112 6.49 -3.69 7.91
N PRO A 113 5.95 -3.60 6.69
CA PRO A 113 6.58 -4.23 5.53
C PRO A 113 7.81 -3.42 5.07
N SER A 114 8.58 -4.00 4.15
CA SER A 114 9.72 -3.38 3.48
C SER A 114 9.36 -3.04 2.04
N LEU A 115 9.57 -1.78 1.65
CA LEU A 115 9.35 -1.28 0.29
C LEU A 115 10.69 -1.21 -0.46
N LEU A 116 10.74 -1.83 -1.63
CA LEU A 116 11.94 -2.01 -2.44
C LEU A 116 11.66 -1.69 -3.91
N THR A 117 12.72 -1.49 -4.68
CA THR A 117 12.67 -1.33 -6.14
C THR A 117 13.86 -2.09 -6.75
N PRO A 118 13.63 -3.09 -7.61
CA PRO A 118 14.72 -3.81 -8.29
C PRO A 118 15.59 -2.90 -9.16
N GLN A 119 15.04 -1.79 -9.65
CA GLN A 119 15.73 -0.82 -10.51
C GLN A 119 16.63 0.15 -9.72
N GLY A 120 16.53 0.16 -8.39
CA GLY A 120 17.09 1.20 -7.55
C GLY A 120 16.22 2.46 -7.49
N PRO A 121 16.56 3.41 -6.60
CA PRO A 121 15.74 4.60 -6.33
C PRO A 121 15.83 5.68 -7.42
N VAL A 122 16.87 5.66 -8.26
CA VAL A 122 17.05 6.60 -9.37
C VAL A 122 16.67 5.91 -10.68
N VAL A 123 15.60 6.38 -11.33
CA VAL A 123 15.06 5.76 -12.54
C VAL A 123 14.94 6.80 -13.65
N ALA A 124 15.42 6.49 -14.84
CA ALA A 124 15.35 7.40 -15.98
C ALA A 124 13.92 7.47 -16.57
N LEU A 125 13.57 8.63 -17.15
CA LEU A 125 12.32 8.82 -17.86
C LEU A 125 12.12 7.72 -18.94
N GLY A 126 10.92 7.16 -19.03
CA GLY A 126 10.58 6.11 -19.99
C GLY A 126 11.12 4.71 -19.64
N GLN A 127 11.82 4.53 -18.52
CA GLN A 127 12.14 3.19 -18.01
C GLN A 127 10.97 2.60 -17.23
N ASN A 128 10.91 1.27 -17.13
CA ASN A 128 9.88 0.60 -16.35
C ASN A 128 10.23 0.59 -14.86
N LEU A 129 9.31 1.08 -14.03
CA LEU A 129 9.40 1.03 -12.57
C LEU A 129 8.45 -0.01 -11.99
N THR A 130 8.95 -0.83 -11.07
CA THR A 130 8.13 -1.72 -10.25
C THR A 130 8.54 -1.58 -8.79
N LEU A 131 7.56 -1.26 -7.94
CA LEU A 131 7.75 -1.18 -6.50
C LEU A 131 7.32 -2.51 -5.86
N GLN A 132 8.15 -3.07 -4.99
CA GLN A 132 7.90 -4.34 -4.33
C GLN A 132 7.71 -4.11 -2.84
N CYS A 133 6.55 -4.49 -2.32
CA CYS A 133 6.30 -4.48 -0.88
C CYS A 133 6.38 -5.91 -0.35
N ARG A 134 7.24 -6.17 0.63
CA ARG A 134 7.51 -7.52 1.17
C ARG A 134 7.37 -7.53 2.69
N SER A 135 6.92 -8.65 3.26
CA SER A 135 6.87 -8.84 4.72
C SER A 135 6.96 -10.31 5.09
N ASP A 136 7.55 -10.58 6.25
CA ASP A 136 7.62 -11.87 6.91
C ASP A 136 6.35 -12.21 7.74
N VAL A 137 5.51 -11.22 8.01
CA VAL A 137 4.26 -11.37 8.78
C VAL A 137 3.21 -12.21 8.04
N GLY A 138 3.32 -12.36 6.71
CA GLY A 138 2.37 -13.13 5.91
C GLY A 138 1.07 -12.36 5.60
N TYR A 139 1.19 -11.09 5.23
CA TYR A 139 0.04 -10.28 4.79
C TYR A 139 -0.55 -10.78 3.47
N GLU A 140 -1.87 -10.78 3.37
CA GLU A 140 -2.63 -11.29 2.21
C GLU A 140 -2.93 -10.20 1.19
N ARG A 141 -2.87 -8.93 1.59
CA ARG A 141 -3.08 -7.77 0.73
C ARG A 141 -2.12 -6.65 1.09
N TYR A 142 -1.78 -5.84 0.10
CA TYR A 142 -0.85 -4.74 0.23
C TYR A 142 -1.42 -3.47 -0.37
N ALA A 143 -1.09 -2.34 0.23
CA ALA A 143 -1.36 -1.01 -0.32
C ALA A 143 -0.04 -0.26 -0.54
N LEU A 144 0.00 0.50 -1.62
CA LEU A 144 1.06 1.44 -1.94
C LEU A 144 0.46 2.84 -1.96
N PHE A 145 1.11 3.76 -1.25
CA PHE A 145 0.73 5.15 -1.17
C PHE A 145 1.90 6.04 -1.54
N LYS A 146 1.65 7.06 -2.34
CA LYS A 146 2.61 8.13 -2.63
C LYS A 146 2.19 9.39 -1.87
N GLU A 147 3.11 9.98 -1.12
CA GLU A 147 2.83 11.23 -0.41
C GLU A 147 2.38 12.34 -1.37
N GLY A 148 1.30 13.02 -1.00
CA GLY A 148 0.70 14.11 -1.80
C GLY A 148 -0.36 13.66 -2.81
N GLU A 149 -0.48 12.35 -3.08
CA GLU A 149 -1.58 11.79 -3.87
C GLU A 149 -2.78 11.43 -2.98
N GLN A 150 -3.95 11.29 -3.60
CA GLN A 150 -5.19 10.86 -2.91
C GLN A 150 -5.46 9.37 -3.13
N ASP A 151 -4.93 8.82 -4.22
CA ASP A 151 -5.21 7.45 -4.64
C ASP A 151 -4.34 6.45 -3.86
N LEU A 152 -4.95 5.34 -3.49
CA LEU A 152 -4.32 4.22 -2.81
C LEU A 152 -4.35 3.02 -3.75
N LEU A 153 -3.17 2.55 -4.14
CA LEU A 153 -3.06 1.37 -5.00
C LEU A 153 -3.04 0.12 -4.13
N GLN A 154 -4.08 -0.71 -4.22
CA GLN A 154 -4.16 -1.98 -3.49
C GLN A 154 -3.92 -3.16 -4.43
N ARG A 155 -3.20 -4.18 -3.94
CA ARG A 155 -2.96 -5.44 -4.66
C ARG A 155 -2.99 -6.64 -3.72
N PRO A 156 -3.45 -7.82 -4.20
CA PRO A 156 -3.34 -9.04 -3.44
C PRO A 156 -1.87 -9.41 -3.25
N GLY A 157 -1.55 -9.86 -2.04
CA GLY A 157 -0.27 -10.46 -1.70
C GLY A 157 -0.13 -11.85 -2.34
N ARG A 158 1.10 -12.21 -2.65
CA ARG A 158 1.52 -13.52 -3.12
C ARG A 158 2.56 -14.06 -2.15
N GLN A 159 2.61 -15.37 -1.99
CA GLN A 159 3.57 -16.03 -1.13
C GLN A 159 4.57 -16.81 -1.98
N PRO A 160 5.63 -16.15 -2.50
CA PRO A 160 6.62 -16.80 -3.34
C PRO A 160 7.51 -17.79 -2.57
N GLN A 161 7.64 -17.61 -1.25
CA GLN A 161 8.50 -18.40 -0.37
C GLN A 161 7.79 -18.64 0.97
N ALA A 162 8.13 -19.74 1.65
CA ALA A 162 7.62 -20.01 2.99
C ALA A 162 8.03 -18.88 3.95
N GLY A 163 7.06 -18.31 4.68
CA GLY A 163 7.30 -17.20 5.60
C GLY A 163 7.58 -15.84 4.95
N LEU A 164 7.33 -15.66 3.65
CA LEU A 164 7.48 -14.36 2.99
C LEU A 164 6.30 -14.07 2.05
N SER A 165 5.56 -13.01 2.34
CA SER A 165 4.52 -12.47 1.48
C SER A 165 5.00 -11.21 0.77
N GLN A 166 4.54 -10.99 -0.46
CA GLN A 166 4.87 -9.78 -1.22
C GLN A 166 3.77 -9.38 -2.22
N ALA A 167 3.79 -8.13 -2.64
CA ALA A 167 3.05 -7.66 -3.82
C ALA A 167 3.92 -6.75 -4.69
N ASP A 168 3.78 -6.92 -6.00
CA ASP A 168 4.46 -6.09 -7.01
C ASP A 168 3.51 -5.04 -7.57
N PHE A 169 3.94 -3.78 -7.54
CA PHE A 169 3.25 -2.60 -8.04
C PHE A 169 4.00 -2.03 -9.26
N PRO A 170 3.72 -2.54 -10.48
CA PRO A 170 4.23 -1.96 -11.71
C PRO A 170 3.60 -0.58 -11.92
N ARG A 171 4.46 0.44 -12.03
CA ARG A 171 4.07 1.81 -12.43
C ARG A 171 4.12 1.99 -13.95
N GLY A 172 4.78 1.07 -14.66
CA GLY A 172 5.00 1.15 -16.09
C GLY A 172 6.12 2.13 -16.42
N LEU A 173 5.99 2.80 -17.57
CA LEU A 173 6.96 3.77 -18.08
C LEU A 173 6.96 5.02 -17.21
N VAL A 174 8.10 5.33 -16.60
CA VAL A 174 8.26 6.44 -15.68
C VAL A 174 8.06 7.79 -16.39
N ILE A 175 7.18 8.60 -15.81
CA ILE A 175 6.95 10.00 -16.15
C ILE A 175 7.32 10.91 -14.97
N ARG A 176 7.30 12.23 -15.21
CA ARG A 176 7.64 13.24 -14.20
C ARG A 176 6.88 13.06 -12.87
N SER A 177 5.58 12.77 -12.94
CA SER A 177 4.74 12.65 -11.75
C SER A 177 4.97 11.37 -10.96
N ASP A 178 5.77 10.41 -11.44
CA ASP A 178 6.12 9.23 -10.64
C ASP A 178 7.21 9.54 -9.60
N GLY A 179 7.94 10.65 -9.75
CA GLY A 179 8.88 11.12 -8.74
C GLY A 179 8.17 11.48 -7.44
N GLY A 180 8.69 11.00 -6.31
CA GLY A 180 8.11 11.26 -5.00
C GLY A 180 8.44 10.23 -3.94
N ARG A 181 7.86 10.43 -2.75
CA ARG A 181 8.03 9.55 -1.59
C ARG A 181 6.91 8.53 -1.50
N TYR A 182 7.28 7.26 -1.44
CA TYR A 182 6.35 6.14 -1.36
C TYR A 182 6.44 5.43 -0.03
N ARG A 183 5.30 4.90 0.43
CA ARG A 183 5.23 3.94 1.54
C ARG A 183 4.29 2.81 1.19
N CYS A 184 4.54 1.64 1.74
CA CYS A 184 3.64 0.51 1.61
C CYS A 184 3.14 0.00 2.97
N TYR A 185 2.00 -0.69 2.90
CA TYR A 185 1.27 -1.21 4.05
C TYR A 185 0.84 -2.65 3.74
N GLY A 186 0.85 -3.50 4.75
CA GLY A 186 0.32 -4.86 4.69
C GLY A 186 -1.01 -4.96 5.43
N GLY A 187 -1.88 -5.86 4.98
CA GLY A 187 -3.16 -6.13 5.60
C GLY A 187 -3.56 -7.60 5.47
N HIS A 188 -4.50 -8.01 6.32
CA HIS A 188 -5.18 -9.31 6.22
C HIS A 188 -6.56 -9.10 5.58
N ASN A 189 -7.11 -10.11 4.90
CA ASN A 189 -8.38 -9.95 4.17
C ASN A 189 -9.57 -9.64 5.10
N LEU A 190 -9.60 -10.24 6.29
CA LEU A 190 -10.68 -10.06 7.26
C LEU A 190 -10.51 -8.83 8.16
N SER A 191 -9.31 -8.25 8.20
CA SER A 191 -9.03 -7.07 9.01
C SER A 191 -9.17 -5.80 8.18
N SER A 192 -9.82 -4.79 8.75
CA SER A 192 -9.83 -3.43 8.18
C SER A 192 -8.67 -2.56 8.67
N GLU A 193 -7.88 -3.07 9.62
CA GLU A 193 -6.67 -2.42 10.11
C GLU A 193 -5.47 -2.84 9.25
N TRP A 194 -4.68 -1.85 8.84
CA TRP A 194 -3.44 -2.06 8.11
C TRP A 194 -2.24 -2.06 9.05
N SER A 195 -1.10 -2.53 8.57
CA SER A 195 0.16 -2.48 9.31
C SER A 195 0.61 -1.04 9.59
N ALA A 196 1.66 -0.93 10.40
CA ALA A 196 2.50 0.26 10.40
C ALA A 196 3.08 0.47 8.99
N PRO A 197 3.32 1.74 8.58
CA PRO A 197 3.92 2.04 7.28
C PRO A 197 5.35 1.48 7.17
N SER A 198 5.74 1.09 5.96
CA SER A 198 7.15 0.85 5.63
C SER A 198 8.00 2.10 5.86
N ASP A 199 9.33 1.91 5.94
CA ASP A 199 10.23 3.04 5.75
C ASP A 199 9.99 3.68 4.37
N PRO A 200 10.12 5.01 4.25
CA PRO A 200 9.85 5.70 2.99
C PRO A 200 10.89 5.35 1.94
N LEU A 201 10.42 5.20 0.70
CA LEU A 201 11.27 5.06 -0.48
C LEU A 201 11.05 6.26 -1.41
N ASP A 202 12.09 7.07 -1.57
CA ASP A 202 12.07 8.21 -2.49
C ASP A 202 12.48 7.74 -3.90
N ILE A 203 11.56 7.87 -4.85
CA ILE A 203 11.81 7.61 -6.26
C ILE A 203 12.18 8.92 -6.94
N LEU A 204 13.35 8.91 -7.60
CA LEU A 204 13.94 10.06 -8.25
C LEU A 204 13.97 9.84 -9.76
N VAL A 205 13.38 10.77 -10.52
CA VAL A 205 13.27 10.66 -11.98
C VAL A 205 14.42 11.39 -12.65
N ALA A 206 15.30 10.63 -13.32
CA ALA A 206 16.45 11.15 -14.04
C ALA A 206 16.14 11.55 -15.48
N GLY A 207 16.90 12.51 -15.99
CA GLY A 207 16.78 13.02 -17.37
C GLY A 207 15.69 14.07 -17.57
N TRP A 208 15.18 14.68 -16.50
CA TRP A 208 14.24 15.79 -16.58
C TRP A 208 14.94 17.14 -16.78
N LEU A 209 15.96 17.43 -15.95
CA LEU A 209 16.78 18.62 -16.13
C LEU A 209 17.80 18.37 -17.24
N ARG A 210 17.94 19.32 -18.17
CA ARG A 210 18.75 19.15 -19.39
C ARG A 210 20.26 19.29 -19.17
N ASP A 211 20.70 19.70 -17.98
CA ASP A 211 22.13 19.71 -17.70
C ASP A 211 22.66 18.29 -17.50
N THR A 212 23.96 18.17 -17.74
CA THR A 212 24.74 16.98 -17.44
C THR A 212 25.90 17.41 -16.55
N PRO A 213 25.90 17.08 -15.25
CA PRO A 213 27.02 17.38 -14.39
C PRO A 213 28.21 16.47 -14.74
N SER A 214 29.43 16.90 -14.43
CA SER A 214 30.63 16.06 -14.55
C SER A 214 31.00 15.47 -13.19
N LEU A 215 31.40 14.20 -13.19
CA LEU A 215 31.88 13.49 -12.01
C LEU A 215 33.39 13.20 -12.15
N SER A 216 34.14 13.50 -11.10
CA SER A 216 35.58 13.26 -11.01
C SER A 216 35.93 12.67 -9.65
N VAL A 217 37.14 12.14 -9.50
CA VAL A 217 37.58 11.45 -8.29
C VAL A 217 39.01 11.86 -7.93
N GLN A 218 39.27 12.02 -6.63
CA GLN A 218 40.60 12.24 -6.07
C GLN A 218 40.86 11.22 -4.95
N PRO A 219 42.08 10.65 -4.83
CA PRO A 219 43.27 10.90 -5.67
C PRO A 219 43.19 10.28 -7.07
N GLY A 220 42.35 9.26 -7.26
CA GLY A 220 42.16 8.57 -8.53
C GLY A 220 41.09 7.48 -8.42
N PRO A 221 40.76 6.80 -9.53
CA PRO A 221 39.72 5.77 -9.57
C PRO A 221 40.17 4.42 -8.98
N THR A 222 41.46 4.24 -8.71
CA THR A 222 42.00 3.01 -8.11
C THR A 222 42.73 3.36 -6.82
N VAL A 223 42.27 2.79 -5.70
CA VAL A 223 42.77 3.10 -4.35
C VAL A 223 42.89 1.85 -3.50
N ALA A 224 43.73 1.90 -2.46
CA ALA A 224 43.83 0.83 -1.47
C ALA A 224 42.71 0.93 -0.41
N SER A 225 42.31 -0.20 0.20
CA SER A 225 41.39 -0.18 1.35
C SER A 225 42.01 0.61 2.50
N GLY A 226 41.20 1.40 3.18
CA GLY A 226 41.66 2.29 4.26
C GLY A 226 42.01 3.71 3.78
N GLU A 227 42.16 3.94 2.48
CA GLU A 227 42.42 5.28 1.94
C GLU A 227 41.17 6.19 1.95
N ASN A 228 41.38 7.47 1.70
CA ASN A 228 40.33 8.48 1.60
C ASN A 228 40.09 8.81 0.13
N VAL A 229 38.85 8.69 -0.31
CA VAL A 229 38.43 9.06 -1.67
C VAL A 229 37.43 10.19 -1.59
N THR A 230 37.59 11.18 -2.46
CA THR A 230 36.59 12.23 -2.65
C THR A 230 36.09 12.20 -4.09
N LEU A 231 34.79 12.02 -4.25
CA LEU A 231 34.08 12.12 -5.51
C LEU A 231 33.54 13.55 -5.65
N LEU A 232 34.00 14.26 -6.68
CA LEU A 232 33.63 15.64 -6.94
C LEU A 232 32.65 15.70 -8.10
N CYS A 233 31.45 16.18 -7.82
CA CYS A 233 30.45 16.45 -8.82
C CYS A 233 30.29 17.96 -9.05
N GLN A 234 30.24 18.38 -10.31
CA GLN A 234 30.22 19.80 -10.66
C GLN A 234 29.39 20.12 -11.91
N SER A 235 28.88 21.34 -11.99
CA SER A 235 28.14 21.90 -13.12
C SER A 235 28.45 23.39 -13.28
N SER A 236 28.50 23.86 -14.53
CA SER A 236 28.57 25.30 -14.83
C SER A 236 27.25 26.01 -14.60
N THR A 237 26.14 25.26 -14.70
CA THR A 237 24.80 25.78 -14.47
C THR A 237 24.44 25.72 -12.99
N TRP A 238 23.70 26.73 -12.51
CA TRP A 238 23.29 26.78 -11.10
C TRP A 238 22.37 25.62 -10.74
N ARG A 239 22.79 24.81 -9.76
CA ARG A 239 21.98 23.74 -9.16
C ARG A 239 21.99 23.87 -7.65
N ASP A 240 20.91 23.47 -6.97
CA ASP A 240 20.81 23.59 -5.51
C ASP A 240 21.46 22.41 -4.80
N THR A 241 21.30 21.23 -5.35
CA THR A 241 21.78 19.98 -4.76
C THR A 241 22.38 19.07 -5.81
N PHE A 242 23.38 18.30 -5.40
CA PHE A 242 23.95 17.20 -6.16
C PHE A 242 23.69 15.89 -5.45
N LEU A 243 23.53 14.82 -6.24
CA LEU A 243 23.28 13.49 -5.77
C LEU A 243 24.31 12.53 -6.35
N LEU A 244 24.87 11.67 -5.52
CA LEU A 244 25.78 10.62 -5.92
C LEU A 244 25.09 9.26 -5.78
N SER A 245 24.90 8.57 -6.89
CA SER A 245 24.29 7.25 -6.96
C SER A 245 25.34 6.21 -7.32
N LYS A 246 25.27 5.04 -6.69
CA LYS A 246 26.06 3.87 -7.05
C LYS A 246 25.15 2.88 -7.77
N GLU A 247 25.52 2.43 -8.96
CA GLU A 247 24.73 1.45 -9.70
C GLU A 247 24.60 0.13 -8.94
N GLY A 248 23.40 -0.45 -8.98
CA GLY A 248 23.06 -1.68 -8.26
C GLY A 248 22.95 -1.53 -6.73
N ALA A 249 23.10 -0.32 -6.17
CA ALA A 249 22.87 -0.10 -4.75
C ALA A 249 21.37 0.06 -4.45
N ALA A 250 20.89 -0.68 -3.45
CA ALA A 250 19.54 -0.51 -2.92
C ALA A 250 19.38 0.73 -2.02
N HIS A 251 20.50 1.29 -1.55
CA HIS A 251 20.50 2.45 -0.64
C HIS A 251 20.16 3.75 -1.40
N PRO A 252 19.50 4.72 -0.74
CA PRO A 252 19.27 6.05 -1.31
C PRO A 252 20.59 6.71 -1.75
N PRO A 253 20.59 7.49 -2.84
CA PRO A 253 21.76 8.24 -3.26
C PRO A 253 22.15 9.27 -2.19
N LEU A 254 23.46 9.51 -2.05
CA LEU A 254 23.96 10.56 -1.17
C LEU A 254 23.57 11.91 -1.75
N ARG A 255 23.08 12.82 -0.91
CA ARG A 255 22.64 14.15 -1.33
C ARG A 255 23.40 15.24 -0.58
N LEU A 256 23.98 16.18 -1.32
CA LEU A 256 24.68 17.34 -0.77
C LEU A 256 24.20 18.64 -1.42
N ARG A 257 24.21 19.72 -0.63
CA ARG A 257 23.99 21.07 -1.17
C ARG A 257 25.18 21.50 -2.02
N SER A 258 24.89 22.20 -3.10
CA SER A 258 25.93 22.76 -3.95
C SER A 258 26.66 23.90 -3.25
N LYS A 259 27.92 24.09 -3.61
CA LYS A 259 28.75 25.24 -3.27
C LYS A 259 29.24 25.88 -4.55
N PHE A 260 29.24 27.21 -4.61
CA PHE A 260 29.81 27.94 -5.74
C PHE A 260 31.28 28.25 -5.46
N GLN A 261 32.18 27.70 -6.28
CA GLN A 261 33.62 27.89 -6.13
C GLN A 261 34.29 27.80 -7.51
N GLY A 262 35.23 28.69 -7.79
CA GLY A 262 36.00 28.69 -9.05
C GLY A 262 35.12 28.78 -10.31
N GLY A 263 34.01 29.54 -10.26
CA GLY A 263 33.09 29.70 -11.39
C GLY A 263 32.14 28.51 -11.65
N GLN A 264 32.14 27.50 -10.78
CA GLN A 264 31.30 26.30 -10.92
C GLN A 264 30.55 25.97 -9.63
N TYR A 265 29.37 25.35 -9.80
CA TYR A 265 28.61 24.77 -8.70
C TYR A 265 29.08 23.34 -8.50
N ARG A 266 29.47 22.98 -7.27
CA ARG A 266 30.06 21.69 -6.97
C ARG A 266 29.61 21.09 -5.64
N ALA A 267 29.77 19.79 -5.49
CA ALA A 267 29.64 19.07 -4.22
C ALA A 267 30.70 17.96 -4.12
N GLU A 268 31.31 17.84 -2.95
CA GLU A 268 32.36 16.86 -2.63
C GLU A 268 31.79 15.77 -1.73
N PHE A 269 31.78 14.55 -2.23
CA PHE A 269 31.33 13.36 -1.51
C PHE A 269 32.55 12.57 -1.03
N SER A 270 32.83 12.62 0.27
CA SER A 270 33.96 11.91 0.86
C SER A 270 33.58 10.48 1.28
N LEU A 271 34.35 9.50 0.81
CA LEU A 271 34.32 8.10 1.20
C LEU A 271 35.61 7.83 2.01
N SER A 272 35.48 7.70 3.33
CA SER A 272 36.63 7.52 4.22
C SER A 272 36.24 6.76 5.49
N PRO A 273 36.98 5.72 5.88
CA PRO A 273 37.95 4.96 5.06
C PRO A 273 37.24 4.09 4.01
N VAL A 274 37.82 3.96 2.81
CA VAL A 274 37.24 3.10 1.77
C VAL A 274 37.42 1.61 2.09
N THR A 275 36.46 0.80 1.63
CA THR A 275 36.40 -0.66 1.81
C THR A 275 35.94 -1.32 0.52
N ALA A 276 36.02 -2.65 0.43
CA ALA A 276 35.53 -3.39 -0.73
C ALA A 276 34.06 -3.08 -1.08
N ALA A 277 33.21 -2.74 -0.10
CA ALA A 277 31.81 -2.35 -0.32
C ALA A 277 31.65 -1.04 -1.12
N HIS A 278 32.67 -0.18 -1.15
CA HIS A 278 32.70 1.06 -1.92
C HIS A 278 33.08 0.84 -3.39
N ARG A 279 33.50 -0.38 -3.79
CA ARG A 279 33.77 -0.70 -5.19
C ARG A 279 32.50 -0.62 -6.03
N GLY A 280 32.56 -0.01 -7.21
CA GLY A 280 31.47 -0.04 -8.19
C GLY A 280 31.41 1.21 -9.06
N THR A 281 30.35 1.30 -9.86
CA THR A 281 30.14 2.39 -10.83
C THR A 281 29.26 3.48 -10.22
N TYR A 282 29.77 4.70 -10.22
CA TYR A 282 29.12 5.88 -9.66
C TYR A 282 28.67 6.82 -10.77
N ARG A 283 27.51 7.44 -10.56
CA ARG A 283 27.00 8.54 -11.38
C ARG A 283 26.54 9.68 -10.49
N CYS A 284 26.76 10.90 -10.95
CA CYS A 284 26.23 12.08 -10.30
C CYS A 284 25.06 12.67 -11.07
N TYR A 285 24.15 13.28 -10.31
CA TYR A 285 23.00 14.02 -10.80
C TYR A 285 22.92 15.36 -10.09
N SER A 286 22.25 16.32 -10.70
CA SER A 286 21.88 17.58 -10.06
C SER A 286 20.36 17.66 -9.88
N SER A 287 19.92 18.46 -8.91
CA SER A 287 18.50 18.69 -8.61
C SER A 287 18.26 20.11 -8.10
N LEU A 288 17.02 20.58 -8.26
CA LEU A 288 16.53 21.87 -7.79
C LEU A 288 15.68 21.69 -6.53
N ASN A 289 15.68 22.69 -5.65
CA ASN A 289 14.85 22.66 -4.45
C ASN A 289 13.35 22.76 -4.75
N SER A 290 12.98 23.31 -5.92
CA SER A 290 11.58 23.43 -6.34
C SER A 290 10.90 22.07 -6.52
N ASP A 291 11.64 21.06 -6.97
CA ASP A 291 11.16 19.69 -7.07
C ASP A 291 12.33 18.70 -6.81
N PRO A 292 12.52 18.27 -5.55
CA PRO A 292 13.68 17.49 -5.14
C PRO A 292 13.68 16.05 -5.67
N TYR A 293 12.60 15.61 -6.34
CA TYR A 293 12.46 14.27 -6.91
C TYR A 293 12.81 14.22 -8.40
N LEU A 294 13.10 15.36 -9.02
CA LEU A 294 13.51 15.46 -10.42
C LEU A 294 14.99 15.75 -10.52
N LEU A 295 15.65 14.96 -11.35
CA LEU A 295 17.10 14.99 -11.53
C LEU A 295 17.49 15.36 -12.96
N SER A 296 18.73 15.79 -13.10
CA SER A 296 19.40 16.00 -14.37
C SER A 296 19.63 14.72 -15.17
N LEU A 297 20.22 14.87 -16.36
CA LEU A 297 20.88 13.75 -17.02
C LEU A 297 22.04 13.24 -16.14
N PRO A 298 22.33 11.93 -16.16
CA PRO A 298 23.46 11.37 -15.43
C PRO A 298 24.79 11.91 -15.95
N SER A 299 25.76 12.10 -15.06
CA SER A 299 27.16 12.24 -15.47
C SER A 299 27.65 10.99 -16.21
N ASP A 300 28.79 11.11 -16.87
CA ASP A 300 29.54 9.94 -17.31
C ASP A 300 29.82 9.00 -16.11
N PRO A 301 29.79 7.67 -16.33
CA PRO A 301 30.05 6.69 -15.29
C PRO A 301 31.49 6.78 -14.79
N LEU A 302 31.67 6.65 -13.48
CA LEU A 302 32.97 6.57 -12.84
C LEU A 302 33.09 5.25 -12.09
N GLU A 303 33.96 4.34 -12.55
CA GLU A 303 34.24 3.08 -11.86
C GLU A 303 35.32 3.28 -10.79
N LEU A 304 34.97 3.01 -9.53
CA LEU A 304 35.89 3.02 -8.40
C LEU A 304 36.36 1.60 -8.08
N LEU A 305 37.67 1.39 -8.14
CA LEU A 305 38.34 0.14 -7.81
C LEU A 305 39.02 0.28 -6.43
N VAL A 306 38.73 -0.66 -5.54
CA VAL A 306 39.35 -0.73 -4.21
C VAL A 306 40.18 -2.00 -4.13
N SER A 307 41.50 -1.84 -4.03
CA SER A 307 42.48 -2.91 -3.92
C SER A 307 42.85 -3.16 -2.45
N GLY A 308 43.11 -4.41 -2.08
CA GLY A 308 43.70 -4.72 -0.77
C GLY A 308 42.79 -4.42 0.43
N GLY A 309 41.68 -5.14 0.55
CA GLY A 309 41.08 -5.49 1.86
C GLY A 309 41.57 -6.87 2.30
N PRO A 310 41.31 -7.31 3.54
CA PRO A 310 41.71 -8.63 4.02
C PRO A 310 40.84 -9.73 3.39
N GLU A 311 41.05 -10.01 2.11
CA GLU A 311 40.56 -11.22 1.43
C GLU A 311 41.68 -12.25 1.23
N ASN A 312 42.72 -12.19 2.09
CA ASN A 312 43.66 -13.27 2.31
C ASN A 312 43.92 -13.52 3.81
N GLN A 313 42.89 -13.33 4.65
CA GLN A 313 42.62 -14.39 5.62
C GLN A 313 41.66 -15.37 4.94
N LEU A 314 42.21 -16.11 3.97
CA LEU A 314 41.98 -17.54 3.99
C LEU A 314 42.15 -17.91 5.47
N LEU A 315 41.08 -18.40 6.10
CA LEU A 315 41.20 -19.15 7.34
C LEU A 315 42.53 -19.90 7.26
N PRO A 316 43.44 -19.77 8.25
CA PRO A 316 44.66 -20.56 8.21
C PRO A 316 44.23 -21.98 7.87
N PRO A 317 44.91 -22.68 6.93
CA PRO A 317 44.48 -24.03 6.54
C PRO A 317 44.21 -24.74 7.84
N MET A 318 42.93 -25.12 8.03
CA MET A 318 42.46 -25.62 9.31
C MET A 318 43.28 -26.87 9.54
N GLU A 319 44.36 -26.73 10.29
CA GLU A 319 45.16 -27.84 10.74
C GLU A 319 44.17 -28.74 11.44
N SER A 320 44.07 -29.94 10.89
CA SER A 320 43.27 -31.02 11.41
C SER A 320 43.60 -31.22 12.89
N GLY A 321 42.67 -30.83 13.77
CA GLY A 321 42.66 -31.28 15.16
C GLY A 321 41.60 -30.59 16.04
N PRO A 322 40.92 -31.28 16.97
CA PRO A 322 40.71 -32.72 17.12
C PRO A 322 39.23 -33.12 16.92
N GLN A 323 38.99 -34.29 16.31
CA GLN A 323 37.67 -34.94 16.28
C GLN A 323 37.22 -35.46 17.66
N THR A 324 37.24 -34.62 18.70
CA THR A 324 36.87 -35.00 20.06
C THR A 324 35.47 -34.52 20.45
N GLY A 325 34.97 -33.43 19.86
CA GLY A 325 33.61 -32.92 20.15
C GLY A 325 32.48 -33.74 19.51
N LEU A 326 32.61 -34.08 18.23
CA LEU A 326 31.56 -34.82 17.49
C LEU A 326 31.43 -36.28 17.97
N LYS A 327 32.55 -36.91 18.34
CA LYS A 327 32.58 -38.27 18.91
C LYS A 327 31.97 -38.31 20.31
N SER A 328 32.20 -37.27 21.12
CA SER A 328 31.59 -37.13 22.44
C SER A 328 30.07 -36.96 22.34
N TYR A 329 29.59 -36.10 21.43
CA TYR A 329 28.15 -35.90 21.23
C TYR A 329 27.47 -37.16 20.69
N LEU A 330 28.11 -37.89 19.76
CA LEU A 330 27.59 -39.16 19.25
C LEU A 330 27.52 -40.23 20.35
N ASN A 331 28.54 -40.33 21.21
CA ASN A 331 28.56 -41.26 22.34
C ASN A 331 27.47 -40.93 23.38
N VAL A 332 27.22 -39.64 23.65
CA VAL A 332 26.12 -39.20 24.52
C VAL A 332 24.77 -39.53 23.89
N LEU A 333 24.60 -39.30 22.58
CA LEU A 333 23.36 -39.62 21.87
C LEU A 333 23.08 -41.13 21.82
N ILE A 334 24.12 -41.96 21.64
CA ILE A 334 24.03 -43.42 21.71
C ILE A 334 23.70 -43.85 23.14
N GLY A 335 24.30 -43.24 24.16
CA GLY A 335 24.03 -43.53 25.57
C GLY A 335 22.59 -43.22 25.96
N VAL A 336 22.06 -42.06 25.57
CA VAL A 336 20.66 -41.67 25.81
C VAL A 336 19.70 -42.59 25.06
N SER A 337 20.02 -42.95 23.81
CA SER A 337 19.20 -43.88 23.02
C SER A 337 19.18 -45.29 23.62
N ALA A 338 20.33 -45.80 24.06
CA ALA A 338 20.42 -47.11 24.72
C ALA A 338 19.67 -47.14 26.05
N ALA A 339 19.77 -46.06 26.85
CA ALA A 339 19.03 -45.93 28.10
C ALA A 339 17.50 -45.89 27.84
N PHE A 340 17.05 -45.18 26.81
CA PHE A 340 15.64 -45.11 26.44
C PHE A 340 15.10 -46.47 25.96
N ILE A 341 15.88 -47.20 25.16
CA ILE A 341 15.53 -48.56 24.71
C ILE A 341 15.48 -49.53 25.91
N LEU A 342 16.44 -49.46 26.84
CA LEU A 342 16.42 -50.27 28.06
C LEU A 342 15.20 -49.97 28.93
N LEU A 343 14.80 -48.69 29.05
CA LEU A 343 13.63 -48.28 29.81
C LEU A 343 12.34 -48.81 29.16
N LEU A 344 12.24 -48.75 27.83
CA LEU A 344 11.11 -49.31 27.07
C LEU A 344 11.03 -50.83 27.23
N LEU A 345 12.17 -51.53 27.16
CA LEU A 345 12.22 -52.98 27.37
C LEU A 345 11.83 -53.37 28.80
N LEU A 346 12.24 -52.59 29.81
CA LEU A 346 11.81 -52.78 31.20
C LEU A 346 10.31 -52.55 31.36
N LEU A 347 9.76 -51.50 30.76
CA LEU A 347 8.31 -51.25 30.73
C LEU A 347 7.55 -52.41 30.08
N LEU A 348 8.02 -52.90 28.94
CA LEU A 348 7.44 -54.07 28.27
C LEU A 348 7.56 -55.33 29.12
N LEU A 349 8.66 -55.54 29.83
CA LEU A 349 8.83 -56.65 30.76
C LEU A 349 7.90 -56.53 31.97
N ILE A 350 7.69 -55.32 32.50
CA ILE A 350 6.74 -55.06 33.60
C ILE A 350 5.32 -55.34 33.10
N LEU A 351 4.94 -54.85 31.91
CA LEU A 351 3.65 -55.13 31.29
C LEU A 351 3.48 -56.61 30.95
N TRP A 352 4.54 -57.30 30.56
CA TRP A 352 4.53 -58.73 30.31
C TRP A 352 4.40 -59.53 31.61
N ARG A 353 5.07 -59.10 32.69
CA ARG A 353 4.88 -59.66 34.03
C ARG A 353 3.48 -59.38 34.56
N HIS A 354 2.91 -58.19 34.33
CA HIS A 354 1.54 -57.88 34.72
C HIS A 354 0.51 -58.70 33.94
N SER A 355 0.74 -58.94 32.64
CA SER A 355 -0.12 -59.79 31.81
C SER A 355 0.05 -61.29 32.11
N ARG A 356 1.23 -61.73 32.58
CA ARG A 356 1.44 -63.10 33.09
C ARG A 356 0.93 -63.29 34.52
N CYS A 357 1.00 -62.28 35.40
CA CYS A 357 0.40 -62.30 36.74
C CYS A 357 -1.13 -62.19 36.70
N ARG A 358 -1.71 -61.65 35.62
CA ARG A 358 -3.15 -61.78 35.35
C ARG A 358 -3.59 -63.16 34.87
N LYS A 359 -2.65 -64.10 34.63
CA LYS A 359 -2.93 -65.45 34.11
C LYS A 359 -2.47 -66.62 35.00
N SER A 360 -2.20 -66.40 36.28
CA SER A 360 -2.02 -67.50 37.25
C SER A 360 -2.69 -67.19 38.58
N GLY A 361 -3.73 -67.96 38.91
CA GLY A 361 -4.23 -68.10 40.28
C GLY A 361 -5.71 -67.83 40.46
N ALA A 362 -6.53 -68.85 40.17
CA ALA A 362 -7.84 -69.02 40.80
C ALA A 362 -7.64 -69.66 42.19
N ALA A 363 -8.30 -69.12 43.22
CA ALA A 363 -8.66 -69.81 44.45
C ALA A 363 -9.80 -69.05 45.18
N ASP A 364 -10.94 -69.73 45.32
CA ASP A 364 -12.15 -69.44 46.11
C ASP A 364 -11.94 -69.95 47.57
N PRO A 365 -12.69 -69.55 48.64
CA PRO A 365 -14.09 -69.95 48.86
C PRO A 365 -15.06 -68.90 49.47
N GLU A 366 -16.33 -69.06 49.08
CA GLU A 366 -17.62 -68.65 49.66
C GLU A 366 -17.77 -68.85 51.20
N PRO A 367 -18.81 -68.28 51.89
CA PRO A 367 -20.09 -69.03 51.96
C PRO A 367 -21.41 -68.20 51.97
N LYS A 368 -22.37 -68.65 51.15
CA LYS A 368 -23.83 -68.84 51.36
C LYS A 368 -24.41 -68.47 52.74
N ASN A 369 -25.64 -67.93 52.77
CA ASN A 369 -26.87 -68.71 52.53
C ASN A 369 -28.20 -67.91 52.60
N ARG A 370 -29.25 -68.48 51.97
CA ARG A 370 -30.72 -68.23 52.07
C ARG A 370 -31.29 -66.95 51.46
N GLY A 371 -32.31 -66.97 50.59
CA GLY A 371 -33.11 -68.06 50.00
C GLY A 371 -34.28 -67.50 49.15
N LEU A 372 -34.70 -68.29 48.14
CA LEU A 372 -36.04 -68.49 47.50
C LEU A 372 -36.99 -67.26 47.34
N GLN A 373 -37.76 -67.04 46.25
CA GLN A 373 -38.08 -67.74 45.00
C GLN A 373 -39.00 -66.81 44.14
N SER A 374 -39.15 -67.14 42.85
CA SER A 374 -40.31 -66.84 41.96
C SER A 374 -40.20 -65.74 40.88
N SER A 375 -39.78 -66.17 39.69
CA SER A 375 -40.44 -66.09 38.37
C SER A 375 -41.44 -64.97 38.01
N SER A 376 -41.04 -64.20 36.99
CA SER A 376 -41.73 -63.83 35.71
C SER A 376 -43.06 -63.04 35.67
N SER A 377 -42.94 -61.84 35.04
CA SER A 377 -43.86 -61.15 34.09
C SER A 377 -45.14 -60.47 34.62
N PRO A 378 -45.73 -59.47 33.91
CA PRO A 378 -45.18 -58.42 33.04
C PRO A 378 -45.80 -56.99 33.27
N ALA A 379 -45.40 -56.00 32.45
CA ALA A 379 -46.19 -54.90 31.82
C ALA A 379 -45.90 -53.41 32.15
N ALA A 380 -46.19 -52.59 31.11
CA ALA A 380 -46.29 -51.12 30.94
C ALA A 380 -45.00 -50.34 30.63
N ASP A 381 -44.92 -49.38 29.70
CA ASP A 381 -45.74 -48.87 28.57
C ASP A 381 -44.81 -47.87 27.81
N ALA A 382 -44.61 -47.99 26.49
CA ALA A 382 -45.25 -47.21 25.41
C ALA A 382 -45.07 -45.67 25.43
N GLN A 383 -44.21 -45.15 24.54
CA GLN A 383 -44.48 -44.18 23.44
C GLN A 383 -43.16 -43.46 23.02
N ASP A 384 -42.65 -43.65 21.79
CA ASP A 384 -43.03 -43.00 20.51
C ASP A 384 -42.29 -41.64 20.34
N GLN A 385 -41.63 -41.25 19.24
CA GLN A 385 -41.28 -41.84 17.94
C GLN A 385 -40.11 -41.00 17.39
N ASN A 386 -39.12 -41.65 16.78
CA ASN A 386 -38.14 -41.07 15.86
C ASN A 386 -38.38 -41.76 14.52
N LEU A 387 -38.48 -41.07 13.38
CA LEU A 387 -38.37 -41.64 12.01
C LEU A 387 -38.56 -40.52 10.96
N TYR A 388 -37.80 -40.39 9.87
CA TYR A 388 -37.00 -41.36 9.11
C TYR A 388 -35.67 -40.76 8.60
N ALA A 389 -34.76 -41.68 8.32
CA ALA A 389 -33.43 -41.57 7.71
C ALA A 389 -33.42 -42.23 6.32
N ALA A 390 -32.25 -42.11 5.65
CA ALA A 390 -31.68 -43.04 4.64
C ALA A 390 -32.45 -43.18 3.30
N GLU A 391 -31.89 -43.56 2.15
CA GLU A 391 -30.56 -43.80 1.57
C GLU A 391 -30.88 -44.44 0.20
N ASN A 392 -30.08 -44.20 -0.86
CA ASN A 392 -29.73 -45.27 -1.80
C ASN A 392 -28.64 -44.81 -2.76
N ASP A 393 -27.57 -45.60 -2.78
CA ASP A 393 -26.49 -45.62 -3.78
C ASP A 393 -26.97 -46.18 -5.12
N THR A 394 -26.48 -45.64 -6.24
CA THR A 394 -26.09 -46.41 -7.45
C THR A 394 -25.12 -45.59 -8.33
N GLN A 395 -23.92 -46.11 -8.60
CA GLN A 395 -22.95 -45.68 -9.64
C GLN A 395 -23.25 -46.41 -10.98
N PRO A 396 -22.48 -46.26 -12.09
CA PRO A 396 -21.90 -45.11 -12.80
C PRO A 396 -22.19 -45.17 -14.34
N ALA A 397 -21.70 -44.19 -15.15
CA ALA A 397 -21.04 -44.37 -16.47
C ALA A 397 -21.28 -43.22 -17.48
N GLU A 398 -20.15 -42.82 -18.09
CA GLU A 398 -19.86 -42.28 -19.43
C GLU A 398 -20.92 -41.64 -20.34
N GLY A 399 -20.47 -40.53 -20.96
CA GLY A 399 -20.71 -40.24 -22.37
C GLY A 399 -21.81 -39.22 -22.65
N VAL A 400 -21.42 -38.02 -23.10
CA VAL A 400 -21.80 -37.46 -24.41
C VAL A 400 -21.19 -36.07 -24.53
N GLN A 401 -20.31 -35.98 -25.52
CA GLN A 401 -19.84 -34.78 -26.19
C GLN A 401 -20.93 -34.30 -27.14
N LEU A 402 -21.25 -33.00 -27.13
CA LEU A 402 -21.94 -32.36 -28.24
C LEU A 402 -21.44 -30.92 -28.38
N ASP A 403 -20.65 -30.75 -29.44
CA ASP A 403 -20.37 -29.49 -30.10
C ASP A 403 -21.69 -28.76 -30.43
N HIS A 404 -21.68 -27.44 -30.34
CA HIS A 404 -22.20 -26.62 -31.44
C HIS A 404 -21.47 -25.28 -31.52
N GLN A 405 -21.01 -25.03 -32.73
CA GLN A 405 -20.20 -23.93 -33.19
C GLN A 405 -21.10 -22.84 -33.79
N ALA A 406 -20.67 -21.58 -33.61
CA ALA A 406 -20.84 -20.41 -34.47
C ALA A 406 -22.24 -19.97 -34.95
N ALA A 407 -22.55 -18.70 -34.70
CA ALA A 407 -22.88 -17.76 -35.78
C ALA A 407 -22.63 -16.31 -35.32
N ALA A 408 -21.95 -15.56 -36.20
CA ALA A 408 -21.76 -14.12 -36.15
C ALA A 408 -22.99 -13.38 -36.72
N SER A 409 -23.20 -12.13 -36.30
CA SER A 409 -24.00 -11.10 -36.99
C SER A 409 -23.82 -9.80 -36.18
N GLU A 410 -22.95 -8.89 -36.63
CA GLU A 410 -23.27 -7.66 -37.38
C GLU A 410 -24.24 -6.70 -36.68
N ALA A 411 -23.71 -5.53 -36.31
CA ALA A 411 -24.45 -4.34 -35.89
C ALA A 411 -25.26 -3.74 -37.07
N PRO A 412 -26.17 -2.79 -36.80
CA PRO A 412 -25.71 -1.41 -36.94
C PRO A 412 -26.24 -0.44 -35.88
N GLN A 413 -25.56 0.71 -35.86
CA GLN A 413 -25.80 1.92 -35.08
C GLN A 413 -27.12 2.58 -35.50
N ASP A 414 -27.86 3.14 -34.55
CA ASP A 414 -28.87 4.16 -34.85
C ASP A 414 -28.67 5.37 -33.93
N VAL A 415 -28.54 6.54 -34.56
CA VAL A 415 -28.17 7.83 -33.96
C VAL A 415 -29.30 8.78 -34.32
N THR A 416 -30.14 9.15 -33.35
CA THR A 416 -31.25 10.07 -33.61
C THR A 416 -30.91 11.47 -33.06
N TYR A 417 -30.66 12.41 -33.98
CA TYR A 417 -30.63 13.85 -33.69
C TYR A 417 -32.06 14.41 -33.70
N ALA A 418 -32.40 15.25 -32.72
CA ALA A 418 -33.59 16.09 -32.76
C ALA A 418 -33.16 17.56 -32.97
N GLN A 419 -33.52 18.08 -34.14
CA GLN A 419 -33.39 19.48 -34.55
C GLN A 419 -34.73 20.17 -34.32
N LEU A 420 -34.77 21.30 -33.59
CA LEU A 420 -36.00 22.06 -33.39
C LEU A 420 -35.83 23.50 -33.89
N ASN A 421 -36.71 23.84 -34.83
CA ASN A 421 -36.67 24.99 -35.71
C ASN A 421 -37.38 26.20 -35.09
N HIS A 422 -36.78 27.38 -35.24
CA HIS A 422 -37.30 28.68 -34.87
C HIS A 422 -38.27 29.17 -35.95
N SER A 423 -39.56 29.36 -35.62
CA SER A 423 -40.43 30.42 -36.18
C SER A 423 -41.89 30.21 -35.80
N THR A 424 -42.62 31.33 -35.71
CA THR A 424 -44.08 31.49 -35.53
C THR A 424 -44.69 31.40 -34.13
N LEU A 425 -44.55 32.50 -33.37
CA LEU A 425 -45.72 33.15 -32.78
C LEU A 425 -45.49 34.67 -32.72
N ARG A 426 -46.16 35.43 -33.61
CA ARG A 426 -46.28 36.90 -33.52
C ARG A 426 -47.68 37.34 -33.95
N ARG A 427 -48.42 37.97 -33.03
CA ARG A 427 -49.26 39.19 -33.17
C ARG A 427 -50.01 39.38 -31.85
N GLU A 428 -50.20 40.57 -31.29
CA GLU A 428 -50.41 41.93 -31.85
C GLU A 428 -49.98 42.98 -30.76
N THR A 429 -49.14 43.99 -31.05
CA THR A 429 -49.44 45.38 -31.52
C THR A 429 -49.69 46.33 -30.32
N THR A 430 -49.04 47.47 -30.07
CA THR A 430 -48.75 48.65 -30.93
C THR A 430 -47.83 49.66 -30.23
N ALA A 431 -47.17 50.52 -31.05
CA ALA A 431 -46.71 51.90 -30.82
C ALA A 431 -45.20 52.16 -30.55
N ALA A 432 -44.71 53.20 -31.24
CA ALA A 432 -43.31 53.56 -31.55
C ALA A 432 -42.89 54.91 -30.85
N PRO A 433 -41.62 55.38 -30.97
CA PRO A 433 -40.85 56.09 -29.92
C PRO A 433 -40.74 57.63 -30.10
N PRO A 434 -39.90 58.39 -29.33
CA PRO A 434 -38.48 58.57 -29.72
C PRO A 434 -37.42 58.82 -28.60
N SER A 435 -36.15 58.51 -28.95
CA SER A 435 -34.82 59.07 -28.58
C SER A 435 -34.60 60.00 -27.36
N GLN A 436 -33.58 59.72 -26.53
CA GLN A 436 -32.26 60.42 -26.48
C GLN A 436 -31.38 59.96 -25.29
N SER A 437 -30.09 60.26 -25.45
CA SER A 437 -28.90 60.05 -24.61
C SER A 437 -29.00 60.36 -23.10
N GLY A 438 -28.20 59.63 -22.30
CA GLY A 438 -27.85 60.01 -20.94
C GLY A 438 -26.78 59.09 -20.32
N GLU A 439 -25.65 59.68 -19.96
CA GLU A 439 -24.47 59.11 -19.29
C GLU A 439 -24.76 58.67 -17.83
N PRO A 440 -24.10 57.65 -17.26
CA PRO A 440 -24.32 57.26 -15.86
C PRO A 440 -23.45 58.08 -14.88
N PRO A 441 -23.94 58.44 -13.67
CA PRO A 441 -23.16 59.18 -12.69
C PRO A 441 -22.27 58.28 -11.83
N ALA A 442 -21.19 58.87 -11.34
CA ALA A 442 -20.11 58.27 -10.54
C ALA A 442 -20.50 57.89 -9.10
N GLU A 443 -19.77 56.91 -8.57
CA GLU A 443 -19.80 56.39 -7.19
C GLU A 443 -19.36 57.41 -6.12
N PRO A 444 -19.80 57.26 -4.85
CA PRO A 444 -19.10 57.84 -3.71
C PRO A 444 -18.19 56.78 -3.04
N SER A 445 -16.88 57.03 -3.06
CA SER A 445 -15.89 56.31 -2.25
C SER A 445 -15.62 57.07 -0.96
N VAL A 446 -15.66 56.37 0.18
CA VAL A 446 -15.29 56.90 1.51
C VAL A 446 -14.12 56.07 2.04
N TYR A 447 -12.97 56.71 2.19
CA TYR A 447 -11.79 56.15 2.85
C TYR A 447 -11.83 56.44 4.36
N ALA A 448 -11.45 55.46 5.19
CA ALA A 448 -11.16 55.67 6.60
C ALA A 448 -9.67 55.41 6.86
N THR A 449 -9.03 56.36 7.53
CA THR A 449 -7.62 56.36 7.92
C THR A 449 -7.40 55.60 9.23
N LEU A 450 -6.35 54.77 9.26
CA LEU A 450 -5.86 54.04 10.44
C LEU A 450 -4.93 54.93 11.27
N ALA A 451 -5.17 54.99 12.59
CA ALA A 451 -4.21 55.46 13.56
C ALA A 451 -3.62 54.26 14.32
N ILE A 452 -2.30 54.14 14.28
CA ILE A 452 -1.49 53.15 14.99
C ILE A 452 -1.17 53.74 16.37
N HIS A 453 -1.35 52.96 17.44
CA HIS A 453 -0.61 53.07 18.69
C HIS A 453 -0.16 51.67 19.12
#